data_AF-A0A5C6UA38-F1
#
_entry.id   AF-A0A5C6UA38-F1
#
_cell.length_a   1.000
_cell.length_b   1.000
_cell.length_c   1.000
_cell.angle_alpha   90.00
_cell.angle_beta   90.00
_cell.angle_gamma   90.00
#
_symmetry.space_group_name_H-M   'P 1'
#
loop_
_entity.id
_entity.type
_entity.pdbx_description
1 polymer ?
#
loop_
_entity_poly.entity_id
_entity_poly.type
_entity_poly.pdbx_seq_one_letter_code
_entity_poly.pdbx_strand_id
1 'polypeptide(L)'
;MTTFKHHAGVYLAMCALLVALLAGCAHKNTSEPTSTSEQASSPEQDASTPKTPPEDCICPMNYMPVCGEDGTTFSNACQAACMEVAVAYEGECEQNRKEVCMCPRIFAPVCGEDGETYANACLAECAEVDVASEGECEKPSEKVCACPRIFAPVCGENGETYANACLAECAEVTVASEGECEATSEEEPSEKVCACPRIFRPVCGVDGETYANVCLAECAEVSVAAEGPCGQAQPGQEG
;
A
#
# COMPACT_ATOMS: atom_id res chain seq x y z
N MET A 1 4.61 26.90 -56.75
CA MET A 1 3.51 27.61 -56.06
C MET A 1 3.81 27.53 -54.57
N THR A 2 4.78 28.33 -54.10
CA THR A 2 4.59 29.60 -53.37
C THR A 2 4.16 29.42 -51.91
N THR A 3 5.19 29.38 -51.05
CA THR A 3 5.37 30.14 -49.79
C THR A 3 4.60 29.74 -48.53
N PHE A 4 5.31 28.98 -47.69
CA PHE A 4 5.42 29.16 -46.24
C PHE A 4 5.57 30.64 -45.85
N LYS A 5 4.61 31.17 -45.10
CA LYS A 5 4.76 32.33 -44.21
C LYS A 5 3.47 32.47 -43.41
N HIS A 6 3.49 32.23 -42.10
CA HIS A 6 2.75 32.96 -41.05
C HIS A 6 2.92 32.24 -39.69
N HIS A 7 4.13 32.34 -39.12
CA HIS A 7 4.38 32.16 -37.68
C HIS A 7 5.39 33.24 -37.28
N ALA A 8 4.93 34.42 -36.82
CA ALA A 8 5.77 35.46 -36.20
C ALA A 8 4.95 36.65 -35.62
N GLY A 9 3.75 36.41 -35.05
CA GLY A 9 2.80 37.50 -34.78
C GLY A 9 2.23 37.65 -33.37
N VAL A 10 2.45 36.73 -32.43
CA VAL A 10 1.74 36.77 -31.12
C VAL A 10 2.65 36.62 -29.89
N TYR A 11 3.95 36.40 -30.08
CA TYR A 11 4.89 36.14 -28.96
C TYR A 11 5.71 37.36 -28.49
N LEU A 12 5.30 38.59 -28.81
CA LEU A 12 6.09 39.79 -28.50
C LEU A 12 5.22 40.97 -28.04
N ALA A 13 4.29 40.71 -27.13
CA ALA A 13 3.75 41.72 -26.22
C ALA A 13 4.46 41.58 -24.86
N MET A 14 5.75 41.89 -24.87
CA MET A 14 6.56 42.15 -23.68
C MET A 14 5.91 43.27 -22.86
N CYS A 15 5.67 43.06 -21.57
CA CYS A 15 6.66 43.34 -20.53
C CYS A 15 7.08 44.83 -20.53
N ALA A 16 6.20 45.71 -20.05
CA ALA A 16 6.53 47.04 -19.55
C ALA A 16 5.33 47.65 -18.81
N LEU A 17 5.20 47.37 -17.51
CA LEU A 17 4.65 48.30 -16.51
C LEU A 17 4.94 47.72 -15.11
N LEU A 18 6.20 47.86 -14.72
CA LEU A 18 6.77 47.58 -13.41
C LEU A 18 6.62 48.86 -12.52
N VAL A 19 6.21 48.64 -11.26
CA VAL A 19 6.56 49.43 -10.06
C VAL A 19 5.87 50.79 -9.84
N ALA A 20 4.83 50.78 -9.00
CA ALA A 20 4.52 51.73 -7.92
C ALA A 20 3.23 51.18 -7.24
N LEU A 21 3.21 50.67 -6.01
CA LEU A 21 3.19 51.44 -4.77
C LEU A 21 3.41 50.49 -3.57
N LEU A 22 4.61 50.54 -2.99
CA LEU A 22 4.87 50.22 -1.58
C LEU A 22 5.25 51.53 -0.90
N ALA A 23 4.42 52.05 0.02
CA ALA A 23 4.84 52.97 1.09
C ALA A 23 3.70 53.31 2.06
N GLY A 24 3.94 53.03 3.36
CA GLY A 24 3.34 53.72 4.52
C GLY A 24 1.98 53.17 4.96
N CYS A 25 1.78 52.71 6.21
CA CYS A 25 2.20 53.37 7.44
C CYS A 25 2.67 52.40 8.52
N ALA A 26 3.66 52.86 9.28
CA ALA A 26 4.17 52.26 10.50
C ALA A 26 3.77 53.08 11.74
N HIS A 27 3.78 52.39 12.89
CA HIS A 27 4.04 52.88 14.26
C HIS A 27 2.95 53.63 15.08
N LYS A 28 2.49 52.99 16.18
CA LYS A 28 2.92 53.18 17.59
C LYS A 28 2.00 52.34 18.51
N ASN A 29 2.42 51.24 19.13
CA ASN A 29 3.24 51.03 20.35
C ASN A 29 2.65 51.47 21.70
N THR A 30 2.97 50.62 22.70
CA THR A 30 2.80 50.68 24.18
C THR A 30 1.43 50.25 24.70
N SER A 31 1.29 49.34 25.67
CA SER A 31 2.20 49.01 26.79
C SER A 31 2.01 47.58 27.34
N GLU A 32 3.13 46.88 27.54
CA GLU A 32 3.37 45.87 28.58
C GLU A 32 3.27 46.50 29.99
N PRO A 33 3.09 45.75 31.11
CA PRO A 33 4.16 44.85 31.57
C PRO A 33 3.79 43.59 32.37
N THR A 34 4.81 42.72 32.43
CA THR A 34 5.23 41.78 33.50
C THR A 34 4.36 40.56 33.75
N SER A 35 4.76 39.36 33.31
CA SER A 35 5.84 38.50 33.85
C SER A 35 5.52 37.91 35.23
N THR A 36 5.06 36.66 35.24
CA THR A 36 5.65 35.61 36.08
C THR A 36 5.48 34.26 35.39
N SER A 37 6.62 33.64 35.15
CA SER A 37 6.84 32.27 34.70
C SER A 37 6.40 31.26 35.75
N GLU A 38 5.74 30.19 35.33
CA GLU A 38 5.93 28.86 35.93
C GLU A 38 5.56 27.78 34.90
N GLN A 39 6.55 26.93 34.59
CA GLN A 39 6.38 25.71 33.81
C GLN A 39 5.71 24.66 34.68
N ALA A 40 4.65 24.03 34.19
CA ALA A 40 4.26 22.70 34.63
C ALA A 40 3.50 22.00 33.50
N SER A 41 4.19 21.03 32.91
CA SER A 41 3.68 19.71 32.53
C SER A 41 2.20 19.60 32.11
N SER A 42 2.02 19.25 30.84
CA SER A 42 0.88 18.47 30.33
C SER A 42 0.48 17.35 31.30
N PRO A 43 -0.82 17.06 31.41
CA PRO A 43 -1.25 15.68 31.45
C PRO A 43 -2.13 15.36 30.24
N GLU A 44 -1.80 14.23 29.65
CA GLU A 44 -2.62 13.25 28.93
C GLU A 44 -4.14 13.56 28.99
N GLN A 45 -4.85 13.72 27.86
CA GLN A 45 -5.49 12.60 27.15
C GLN A 45 -5.89 11.46 28.11
N ASP A 46 -6.75 11.77 29.07
CA ASP A 46 -7.37 10.75 29.90
C ASP A 46 -8.57 10.17 29.15
N ALA A 47 -8.48 8.86 28.96
CA ALA A 47 -9.43 8.05 28.26
C ALA A 47 -10.80 8.12 28.93
N SER A 48 -11.82 7.98 28.08
CA SER A 48 -13.15 7.44 28.38
C SER A 48 -13.12 6.43 29.53
N THR A 49 -13.26 6.91 30.76
CA THR A 49 -13.66 6.09 31.89
C THR A 49 -15.19 6.14 31.93
N PRO A 50 -15.89 4.99 31.94
CA PRO A 50 -17.33 4.98 32.17
C PRO A 50 -17.56 5.56 33.57
N LYS A 51 -17.98 6.82 33.63
CA LYS A 51 -18.31 7.49 34.88
C LYS A 51 -19.49 6.75 35.47
N THR A 52 -19.26 5.93 36.49
CA THR A 52 -20.36 5.24 37.18
C THR A 52 -21.29 6.30 37.76
N PRO A 53 -22.61 6.18 37.52
CA PRO A 53 -23.56 7.16 38.05
C PRO A 53 -23.44 7.21 39.58
N PRO A 54 -23.59 8.39 40.19
CA PRO A 54 -23.56 8.52 41.64
C PRO A 54 -24.64 7.62 42.28
N GLU A 55 -24.34 7.09 43.47
CA GLU A 55 -25.11 6.03 44.17
C GLU A 55 -26.60 6.36 44.40
N ASP A 56 -27.05 7.60 44.20
CA ASP A 56 -28.44 8.06 44.39
C ASP A 56 -29.02 8.76 43.15
N CYS A 57 -28.74 8.25 41.97
CA CYS A 57 -29.34 8.77 40.74
C CYS A 57 -30.70 8.12 40.43
N ILE A 58 -31.79 8.78 40.82
CA ILE A 58 -33.16 8.36 40.49
C ILE A 58 -33.69 9.24 39.36
N CYS A 59 -33.74 8.68 38.15
CA CYS A 59 -34.33 9.33 36.99
C CYS A 59 -35.62 8.65 36.52
N PRO A 60 -36.61 9.42 36.03
CA PRO A 60 -37.77 8.84 35.36
C PRO A 60 -37.33 8.09 34.08
N MET A 61 -38.06 7.05 33.72
CA MET A 61 -37.81 6.22 32.52
C MET A 61 -38.49 6.76 31.26
N ASN A 62 -38.89 8.04 31.26
CA ASN A 62 -39.44 8.67 30.06
C ASN A 62 -38.32 8.90 29.04
N TYR A 63 -38.59 8.54 27.80
CA TYR A 63 -37.65 8.72 26.70
C TYR A 63 -37.93 10.07 26.01
N MET A 64 -37.10 11.05 26.31
CA MET A 64 -37.05 12.39 25.71
C MET A 64 -35.57 12.71 25.47
N PRO A 65 -34.97 12.15 24.40
CA PRO A 65 -33.53 12.08 24.29
C PRO A 65 -32.88 13.46 24.25
N VAL A 66 -31.67 13.54 24.79
CA VAL A 66 -30.81 14.73 24.72
C VAL A 66 -29.41 14.32 24.32
N CYS A 67 -28.74 15.17 23.54
CA CYS A 67 -27.34 14.99 23.21
C CYS A 67 -26.48 15.72 24.24
N GLY A 68 -25.57 15.00 24.90
CA GLY A 68 -24.58 15.59 25.79
C GLY A 68 -23.48 16.35 25.04
N GLU A 69 -22.81 17.30 25.70
CA GLU A 69 -21.60 17.94 25.17
C GLU A 69 -20.45 16.96 24.93
N ASP A 70 -20.51 15.77 25.54
CA ASP A 70 -19.59 14.66 25.35
C ASP A 70 -19.91 13.78 24.11
N GLY A 71 -20.98 14.09 23.38
CA GLY A 71 -21.44 13.30 22.23
C GLY A 71 -22.25 12.04 22.59
N THR A 72 -22.58 11.84 23.88
CA THR A 72 -23.40 10.70 24.33
C THR A 72 -24.89 11.05 24.26
N THR A 73 -25.69 10.17 23.66
CA THR A 73 -27.16 10.26 23.74
C THR A 73 -27.66 9.76 25.09
N PHE A 74 -28.32 10.63 25.87
CA PHE A 74 -28.98 10.25 27.11
C PHE A 74 -30.49 10.09 26.89
N SER A 75 -31.13 9.12 27.57
CA SER A 75 -32.57 8.86 27.39
C SER A 75 -33.44 10.06 27.77
N ASN A 76 -32.94 10.90 28.68
CA ASN A 76 -33.53 12.18 29.03
C ASN A 76 -32.51 13.09 29.75
N ALA A 77 -32.88 14.36 29.90
CA ALA A 77 -32.07 15.38 30.58
C ALA A 77 -31.71 15.01 32.04
N CYS A 78 -32.53 14.23 32.74
CA CYS A 78 -32.17 13.76 34.09
C CYS A 78 -30.97 12.82 34.04
N GLN A 79 -30.94 11.89 33.09
CA GLN A 79 -29.81 10.98 32.93
C GLN A 79 -28.52 11.71 32.55
N ALA A 80 -28.59 12.73 31.68
CA ALA A 80 -27.44 13.57 31.34
C ALA A 80 -26.90 14.29 32.59
N ALA A 81 -27.80 14.95 33.35
CA ALA A 81 -27.43 15.65 34.58
C ALA A 81 -26.87 14.71 35.66
N CYS A 82 -27.39 13.49 35.76
CA CYS A 82 -26.91 12.45 36.66
C CYS A 82 -25.48 12.01 36.37
N MET A 83 -25.09 12.02 35.10
CA MET A 83 -23.73 11.73 34.66
C MET A 83 -22.84 12.99 34.68
N GLU A 84 -23.39 14.11 35.14
CA GLU A 84 -22.81 15.46 35.14
C GLU A 84 -22.34 15.88 33.74
N VAL A 85 -23.12 15.49 32.73
CA VAL A 85 -22.91 15.89 31.34
C VAL A 85 -23.92 16.97 31.00
N ALA A 86 -23.42 18.13 30.56
CA ALA A 86 -24.25 19.21 30.08
C ALA A 86 -24.95 18.82 28.78
N VAL A 87 -26.21 19.23 28.61
CA VAL A 87 -26.96 19.00 27.39
C VAL A 87 -26.53 20.01 26.33
N ALA A 88 -26.04 19.51 25.19
CA ALA A 88 -25.72 20.31 24.02
C ALA A 88 -26.99 20.72 23.26
N TYR A 89 -27.90 19.77 22.99
CA TYR A 89 -29.20 20.02 22.34
C TYR A 89 -30.23 18.91 22.65
N GLU A 90 -31.50 19.22 22.41
CA GLU A 90 -32.60 18.25 22.49
C GLU A 90 -32.59 17.31 21.27
N GLY A 91 -32.78 16.01 21.50
CA GLY A 91 -32.68 14.96 20.48
C GLY A 91 -31.52 13.99 20.73
N GLU A 92 -31.43 12.93 19.92
CA GLU A 92 -30.26 12.04 19.94
C GLU A 92 -29.06 12.71 19.28
N CYS A 93 -27.83 12.35 19.68
CA CYS A 93 -26.64 12.85 19.03
C CYS A 93 -26.55 12.41 17.56
N GLU A 94 -26.20 13.35 16.68
CA GLU A 94 -26.09 13.14 15.23
C GLU A 94 -24.90 12.25 14.80
N GLN A 95 -23.98 11.94 15.73
CA GLN A 95 -22.67 11.34 15.44
C GLN A 95 -22.70 9.92 14.85
N ASN A 96 -23.85 9.26 14.83
CA ASN A 96 -24.02 7.94 14.23
C ASN A 96 -25.22 7.83 13.28
N ARG A 97 -25.72 8.96 12.78
CA ARG A 97 -26.68 8.93 11.69
C ARG A 97 -25.94 8.74 10.37
N LYS A 98 -25.07 7.73 10.26
CA LYS A 98 -24.61 7.23 8.96
C LYS A 98 -25.87 6.86 8.22
N GLU A 99 -26.32 7.78 7.39
CA GLU A 99 -27.66 7.74 6.85
C GLU A 99 -27.76 6.43 6.10
N VAL A 100 -28.78 5.65 6.44
CA VAL A 100 -29.06 4.43 5.72
C VAL A 100 -29.20 4.83 4.26
N CYS A 101 -28.20 4.49 3.45
CA CYS A 101 -28.15 4.85 2.04
C CYS A 101 -29.28 4.10 1.31
N MET A 102 -30.41 4.78 1.11
CA MET A 102 -31.57 4.24 0.43
C MET A 102 -31.49 4.54 -1.06
N CYS A 103 -30.66 3.77 -1.78
CA CYS A 103 -30.58 3.89 -3.24
C CYS A 103 -31.42 2.85 -3.97
N PRO A 104 -32.02 3.21 -5.12
CA PRO A 104 -32.65 2.24 -6.00
C PRO A 104 -31.60 1.28 -6.56
N ARG A 105 -31.98 0.01 -6.76
CA ARG A 105 -31.14 -1.00 -7.43
C ARG A 105 -31.19 -0.88 -8.95
N ILE A 106 -30.98 0.33 -9.45
CA ILE A 106 -30.88 0.63 -10.87
C ILE A 106 -29.40 0.66 -11.22
N PHE A 107 -29.00 -0.06 -12.26
CA PHE A 107 -27.64 -0.02 -12.77
C PHE A 107 -27.56 1.04 -13.88
N ALA A 108 -27.03 2.20 -13.53
CA ALA A 108 -26.80 3.34 -14.40
C ALA A 108 -25.46 3.97 -13.98
N PRO A 109 -24.33 3.33 -14.35
CA PRO A 109 -23.04 3.57 -13.70
C PRO A 109 -22.53 4.99 -13.91
N VAL A 110 -21.77 5.47 -12.94
CA VAL A 110 -21.06 6.76 -12.97
C VAL A 110 -19.62 6.55 -12.48
N CYS A 111 -18.71 7.37 -13.00
CA CYS A 111 -17.33 7.42 -12.53
C CYS A 111 -17.19 8.56 -11.52
N GLY A 112 -16.73 8.26 -10.31
CA GLY A 112 -16.46 9.25 -9.27
C GLY A 112 -15.16 10.01 -9.53
N GLU A 113 -14.99 11.17 -8.89
CA GLU A 113 -13.72 11.91 -8.88
C GLU A 113 -12.58 11.14 -8.18
N ASP A 114 -12.94 10.13 -7.39
CA ASP A 114 -12.03 9.17 -6.77
C ASP A 114 -11.51 8.08 -7.74
N GLY A 115 -12.03 8.04 -8.97
CA GLY A 115 -11.71 7.02 -9.97
C GLY A 115 -12.41 5.68 -9.73
N GLU A 116 -13.39 5.62 -8.80
CA GLU A 116 -14.20 4.44 -8.55
C GLU A 116 -15.50 4.47 -9.37
N THR A 117 -15.93 3.28 -9.82
CA THR A 117 -17.20 3.14 -10.54
C THR A 117 -18.32 2.84 -9.56
N TYR A 118 -19.30 3.73 -9.50
CA TYR A 118 -20.50 3.55 -8.71
C TYR A 118 -21.65 3.02 -9.57
N ALA A 119 -22.42 2.05 -9.07
CA ALA A 119 -23.50 1.43 -9.84
C ALA A 119 -24.61 2.40 -10.24
N ASN A 120 -24.73 3.54 -9.53
CA ASN A 120 -25.51 4.69 -9.93
C ASN A 120 -25.09 5.95 -9.15
N ALA A 121 -25.55 7.12 -9.60
CA ALA A 121 -25.27 8.42 -8.98
C ALA A 121 -25.69 8.52 -7.51
N CYS A 122 -26.81 7.90 -7.12
CA CYS A 122 -27.23 7.89 -5.70
C CYS A 122 -26.19 7.19 -4.82
N LEU A 123 -25.58 6.11 -5.29
CA LEU A 123 -24.54 5.40 -4.53
C LEU A 123 -23.23 6.21 -4.45
N ALA A 124 -22.91 7.02 -5.46
CA ALA A 124 -21.78 7.95 -5.40
C ALA A 124 -22.03 9.05 -4.37
N GLU A 125 -23.23 9.66 -4.38
CA GLU A 125 -23.65 10.66 -3.39
C GLU A 125 -23.65 10.09 -1.96
N CYS A 126 -24.13 8.86 -1.77
CA CYS A 126 -24.06 8.18 -0.47
C CYS A 126 -22.64 7.91 0.03
N ALA A 127 -21.67 7.83 -0.88
CA ALA A 127 -20.27 7.69 -0.55
C ALA A 127 -19.58 9.06 -0.36
N GLU A 128 -20.33 10.17 -0.49
CA GLU A 128 -19.83 11.53 -0.48
C GLU A 128 -18.78 11.79 -1.58
N VAL A 129 -19.01 11.18 -2.75
CA VAL A 129 -18.13 11.30 -3.92
C VAL A 129 -18.87 11.98 -5.08
N ASP A 130 -18.28 13.06 -5.57
CA ASP A 130 -18.77 13.78 -6.74
C ASP A 130 -18.57 12.95 -8.03
N VAL A 131 -19.52 13.06 -8.96
CA VAL A 131 -19.48 12.35 -10.24
C VAL A 131 -18.60 13.11 -11.23
N ALA A 132 -17.51 12.48 -11.67
CA ALA A 132 -16.61 12.99 -12.70
C ALA A 132 -17.18 12.81 -14.12
N SER A 133 -17.82 11.67 -14.41
CA SER A 133 -18.42 11.39 -15.72
C SER A 133 -19.52 10.32 -15.67
N GLU A 134 -20.39 10.33 -16.69
CA GLU A 134 -21.37 9.27 -16.90
C GLU A 134 -20.69 7.99 -17.41
N GLY A 135 -21.21 6.82 -17.00
CA GLY A 135 -20.65 5.53 -17.35
C GLY A 135 -19.66 4.99 -16.32
N GLU A 136 -19.09 3.83 -16.58
CA GLU A 136 -18.02 3.29 -15.74
C GLU A 136 -16.74 4.10 -15.93
N CYS A 137 -15.86 4.11 -14.92
CA CYS A 137 -14.55 4.72 -15.08
C CYS A 137 -13.76 4.03 -16.20
N GLU A 138 -13.04 4.84 -16.98
CA GLU A 138 -12.13 4.33 -17.99
C GLU A 138 -11.03 3.51 -17.31
N LYS A 139 -11.10 2.19 -17.47
CA LYS A 139 -9.97 1.35 -17.13
C LYS A 139 -8.86 1.67 -18.13
N PRO A 140 -7.58 1.73 -17.70
CA PRO A 140 -6.48 1.77 -18.64
C PRO A 140 -6.68 0.59 -19.60
N SER A 141 -6.85 0.88 -20.89
CA SER A 141 -7.06 -0.16 -21.88
C SER A 141 -5.85 -1.08 -21.83
N GLU A 142 -6.05 -2.33 -21.41
CA GLU A 142 -5.00 -3.34 -21.58
C GLU A 142 -4.67 -3.38 -23.07
N LYS A 143 -3.42 -3.08 -23.41
CA LYS A 143 -2.96 -3.05 -24.80
C LYS A 143 -3.06 -4.47 -25.35
N VAL A 144 -4.16 -4.77 -26.03
CA VAL A 144 -4.36 -6.09 -26.65
C VAL A 144 -3.49 -6.15 -27.90
N CYS A 145 -2.42 -6.91 -27.82
CA CYS A 145 -1.50 -7.08 -28.94
C CYS A 145 -1.93 -8.25 -29.84
N ALA A 146 -2.37 -7.91 -31.05
CA ALA A 146 -2.69 -8.88 -32.08
C ALA A 146 -1.42 -9.36 -32.81
N CYS A 147 -0.58 -10.13 -32.12
CA CYS A 147 0.64 -10.70 -32.70
C CYS A 147 0.46 -12.15 -33.18
N PRO A 148 1.09 -12.55 -34.30
CA PRO A 148 1.11 -13.94 -34.73
C PRO A 148 1.88 -14.79 -33.71
N ARG A 149 1.45 -16.05 -33.52
CA ARG A 149 2.14 -17.04 -32.68
C ARG A 149 3.28 -17.71 -33.44
N ILE A 150 4.14 -16.91 -34.07
CA ILE A 150 5.36 -17.37 -34.75
C ILE A 150 6.51 -17.16 -33.77
N PHE A 151 7.32 -18.20 -33.59
CA PHE A 151 8.53 -18.12 -32.79
C PHE A 151 9.71 -17.77 -33.71
N ALA A 152 10.13 -16.51 -33.64
CA ALA A 152 11.25 -15.92 -34.38
C ALA A 152 11.92 -14.89 -33.45
N PRO A 153 12.70 -15.35 -32.46
CA PRO A 153 13.06 -14.54 -31.31
C PRO A 153 13.91 -13.33 -31.67
N VAL A 154 13.77 -12.27 -30.86
CA VAL A 154 14.55 -11.04 -30.93
C VAL A 154 14.99 -10.62 -29.53
N CYS A 155 16.15 -10.01 -29.43
CA CYS A 155 16.63 -9.40 -28.20
C CYS A 155 16.24 -7.93 -28.19
N GLY A 156 15.55 -7.48 -27.14
CA GLY A 156 15.22 -6.07 -26.93
C GLY A 156 16.43 -5.28 -26.41
N GLU A 157 16.42 -3.96 -26.61
CA GLU A 157 17.41 -3.05 -26.00
C GLU A 157 17.39 -3.07 -24.46
N ASN A 158 16.30 -3.59 -23.88
CA ASN A 158 16.16 -3.82 -22.45
C ASN A 158 16.79 -5.15 -21.96
N GLY A 159 17.41 -5.93 -22.84
CA GLY A 159 18.02 -7.22 -22.50
C GLY A 159 17.04 -8.38 -22.36
N GLU A 160 15.77 -8.19 -22.71
CA GLU A 160 14.75 -9.25 -22.68
C GLU A 160 14.58 -9.91 -24.05
N THR A 161 14.36 -11.23 -24.03
CA THR A 161 14.05 -11.99 -25.24
C THR A 161 12.54 -11.99 -25.51
N TYR A 162 12.16 -11.51 -26.69
CA TYR A 162 10.78 -11.55 -27.16
C TYR A 162 10.60 -12.66 -28.19
N ALA A 163 9.50 -13.42 -28.11
CA ALA A 163 9.25 -14.56 -29.00
C ALA A 163 9.14 -14.16 -30.48
N ASN A 164 8.83 -12.89 -30.77
CA ASN A 164 8.98 -12.28 -32.09
C ASN A 164 9.01 -10.73 -32.00
N ALA A 165 9.39 -10.10 -33.11
CA ALA A 165 9.46 -8.63 -33.24
C ALA A 165 8.12 -7.92 -32.98
N CYS A 166 6.98 -8.52 -33.35
CA CYS A 166 5.66 -7.93 -33.05
C CYS A 166 5.43 -7.82 -31.54
N LEU A 167 5.84 -8.84 -30.78
CA LEU A 167 5.72 -8.83 -29.32
C LEU A 167 6.68 -7.81 -28.67
N ALA A 168 7.87 -7.60 -29.23
CA ALA A 168 8.77 -6.53 -28.78
C ALA A 168 8.15 -5.14 -29.02
N GLU A 169 7.63 -4.88 -30.23
CA GLU A 169 6.97 -3.62 -30.57
C GLU A 169 5.69 -3.38 -29.74
N CYS A 170 4.93 -4.45 -29.49
CA CYS A 170 3.78 -4.44 -28.59
C CYS A 170 4.16 -3.95 -27.18
N ALA A 171 5.28 -4.44 -26.65
CA ALA A 171 5.84 -4.03 -25.38
C ALA A 171 6.56 -2.66 -25.44
N GLU A 172 6.56 -2.00 -26.59
CA GLU A 172 7.25 -0.72 -26.83
C GLU A 172 8.76 -0.82 -26.64
N VAL A 173 9.31 -2.01 -26.93
CA VAL A 173 10.74 -2.31 -26.87
C VAL A 173 11.32 -2.38 -28.27
N THR A 174 12.36 -1.58 -28.48
CA THR A 174 13.21 -1.59 -29.66
C THR A 174 14.02 -2.88 -29.73
N VAL A 175 14.09 -3.49 -30.90
CA VAL A 175 14.91 -4.69 -31.13
C VAL A 175 16.38 -4.29 -31.25
N ALA A 176 17.22 -4.83 -30.36
CA ALA A 176 18.66 -4.68 -30.37
C ALA A 176 19.34 -5.64 -31.37
N SER A 177 18.91 -6.91 -31.39
CA SER A 177 19.45 -7.92 -32.31
C SER A 177 18.45 -9.02 -32.64
N GLU A 178 18.65 -9.70 -33.77
CA GLU A 178 17.95 -10.94 -34.08
C GLU A 178 18.43 -12.08 -33.16
N GLY A 179 17.54 -13.02 -32.86
CA GLY A 179 17.82 -14.12 -31.94
C GLY A 179 17.48 -13.79 -30.49
N GLU A 180 17.68 -14.75 -29.60
CA GLU A 180 17.52 -14.55 -28.16
C GLU A 180 18.64 -13.64 -27.63
N CYS A 181 18.40 -12.95 -26.51
CA CYS A 181 19.46 -12.22 -25.85
C CYS A 181 20.57 -13.16 -25.39
N GLU A 182 21.81 -12.68 -25.42
CA GLU A 182 22.92 -13.39 -24.78
C GLU A 182 22.60 -13.49 -23.29
N ALA A 183 22.38 -14.72 -22.81
CA ALA A 183 22.27 -14.94 -21.38
C ALA A 183 23.58 -14.46 -20.75
N THR A 184 23.51 -13.41 -19.93
CA THR A 184 24.49 -13.22 -18.88
C THR A 184 24.27 -14.41 -17.96
N SER A 185 24.98 -15.51 -18.22
CA SER A 185 24.99 -16.64 -17.32
C SER A 185 25.68 -16.17 -16.04
N GLU A 186 24.89 -15.58 -15.15
CA GLU A 186 25.01 -15.94 -13.76
C GLU A 186 24.70 -17.44 -13.74
N GLU A 187 25.75 -18.23 -13.98
CA GLU A 187 25.76 -19.67 -13.81
C GLU A 187 25.34 -19.92 -12.37
N GLU A 188 24.04 -20.01 -12.14
CA GLU A 188 23.50 -20.56 -10.91
C GLU A 188 24.24 -21.89 -10.72
N PRO A 189 25.04 -22.02 -9.64
CA PRO A 189 25.90 -23.18 -9.48
C PRO A 189 24.99 -24.39 -9.52
N SER A 190 25.15 -25.21 -10.56
CA SER A 190 24.31 -26.38 -10.79
C SER A 190 24.26 -27.17 -9.49
N GLU A 191 23.12 -27.16 -8.80
CA GLU A 191 22.97 -27.92 -7.57
C GLU A 191 23.28 -29.37 -7.91
N LYS A 192 24.39 -29.90 -7.37
CA LYS A 192 24.90 -31.22 -7.71
C LYS A 192 23.87 -32.26 -7.24
N VAL A 193 22.99 -32.69 -8.14
CA VAL A 193 21.97 -33.69 -7.84
C VAL A 193 22.64 -35.06 -7.69
N CYS A 194 22.74 -35.53 -6.45
CA CYS A 194 23.27 -36.86 -6.13
C CYS A 194 22.24 -37.96 -6.39
N ALA A 195 22.42 -38.75 -7.45
CA ALA A 195 21.63 -39.95 -7.69
C ALA A 195 22.14 -41.16 -6.89
N CYS A 196 22.02 -41.12 -5.56
CA CYS A 196 22.47 -42.22 -4.70
C CYS A 196 21.32 -43.15 -4.26
N PRO A 197 21.55 -44.47 -4.20
CA PRO A 197 20.58 -45.40 -3.66
C PRO A 197 20.33 -45.11 -2.17
N ARG A 198 19.08 -45.25 -1.72
CA ARG A 198 18.70 -45.08 -0.30
C ARG A 198 19.02 -46.33 0.54
N ILE A 199 20.24 -46.83 0.41
CA ILE A 199 20.76 -47.96 1.19
C ILE A 199 21.57 -47.38 2.35
N PHE A 200 21.26 -47.81 3.57
CA PHE A 200 22.00 -47.40 4.76
C PHE A 200 23.12 -48.41 5.07
N ARG A 201 24.34 -48.07 4.64
CA ARG A 201 25.59 -48.81 4.91
C ARG A 201 26.66 -47.77 5.22
N PRO A 202 26.72 -47.26 6.47
CA PRO A 202 27.45 -46.04 6.78
C PRO A 202 28.95 -46.19 6.59
N VAL A 203 29.59 -45.08 6.26
CA VAL A 203 31.05 -44.95 6.12
C VAL A 203 31.50 -43.67 6.82
N CYS A 204 32.70 -43.68 7.37
CA CYS A 204 33.32 -42.50 7.95
C CYS A 204 34.18 -41.83 6.88
N GLY A 205 33.91 -40.57 6.57
CA GLY A 205 34.71 -39.76 5.66
C GLY A 205 36.03 -39.33 6.27
N VAL A 206 36.97 -38.91 5.43
CA VAL A 206 38.25 -38.30 5.87
C VAL A 206 38.05 -36.93 6.56
N ASP A 207 36.88 -36.32 6.40
CA ASP A 207 36.40 -35.12 7.08
C ASP A 207 35.88 -35.39 8.50
N GLY A 208 35.77 -36.67 8.90
CA GLY A 208 35.20 -37.07 10.19
C GLY A 208 33.67 -37.10 10.22
N GLU A 209 33.00 -36.95 9.07
CA GLU A 209 31.54 -37.05 8.96
C GLU A 209 31.10 -38.47 8.60
N THR A 210 29.94 -38.88 9.12
CA THR A 210 29.34 -40.18 8.77
C THR A 210 28.39 -40.02 7.61
N TYR A 211 28.71 -40.68 6.50
CA TYR A 211 27.86 -40.73 5.32
C TYR A 211 27.00 -41.98 5.33
N ALA A 212 25.72 -41.87 4.98
CA ALA A 212 24.77 -43.00 5.02
C ALA A 212 25.15 -44.15 4.06
N ASN A 213 25.94 -43.86 3.02
CA ASN A 213 26.62 -44.83 2.19
C ASN A 213 27.79 -44.20 1.43
N VAL A 214 28.62 -45.05 0.82
CA VAL A 214 29.78 -44.63 0.00
C VAL A 214 29.41 -43.70 -1.16
N CYS A 215 28.26 -43.89 -1.80
CA CYS A 215 27.81 -43.01 -2.89
C CYS A 215 27.59 -41.58 -2.40
N LEU A 216 27.00 -41.42 -1.20
CA LEU A 216 26.79 -40.09 -0.62
C LEU A 216 28.10 -39.42 -0.20
N ALA A 217 29.09 -40.19 0.28
CA ALA A 217 30.43 -39.68 0.54
C ALA A 217 31.11 -39.19 -0.75
N GLU A 218 31.09 -40.01 -1.81
CA GLU A 218 31.62 -39.63 -3.13
C GLU A 218 30.88 -38.43 -3.73
N CYS A 219 29.56 -38.33 -3.51
CA CYS A 219 28.81 -37.19 -4.02
C CYS A 219 29.18 -35.87 -3.33
N ALA A 220 29.48 -35.94 -2.02
CA ALA A 220 30.07 -34.84 -1.27
C ALA A 220 31.57 -34.63 -1.56
N GLU A 221 32.17 -35.42 -2.46
CA GLU A 221 33.60 -35.39 -2.79
C GLU A 221 34.52 -35.75 -1.61
N VAL A 222 34.01 -36.59 -0.71
CA VAL A 222 34.72 -37.04 0.48
C VAL A 222 35.10 -38.52 0.34
N SER A 223 36.40 -38.80 0.42
CA SER A 223 36.90 -40.17 0.44
C SER A 223 36.60 -40.87 1.77
N VAL A 224 36.35 -42.17 1.72
CA VAL A 224 36.09 -43.00 2.91
C VAL A 224 37.38 -43.27 3.68
N ALA A 225 37.41 -42.87 4.95
CA ALA A 225 38.47 -43.18 5.90
C ALA A 225 38.31 -44.57 6.54
N ALA A 226 37.06 -44.97 6.83
CA ALA A 226 36.76 -46.26 7.47
C ALA A 226 35.34 -46.77 7.15
N GLU A 227 35.15 -48.09 7.15
CA GLU A 227 33.82 -48.70 7.10
C GLU A 227 33.05 -48.50 8.42
N GLY A 228 31.75 -48.23 8.33
CA GLY A 228 30.93 -47.90 9.51
C GLY A 228 30.97 -46.42 9.87
N PRO A 229 30.20 -45.99 10.88
CA PRO A 229 30.13 -44.60 11.29
C PRO A 229 31.41 -44.14 12.00
N CYS A 230 31.68 -42.83 11.95
CA CYS A 230 32.79 -42.24 12.69
C CYS A 230 32.63 -42.43 14.21
N GLY A 231 33.76 -42.50 14.92
CA GLY A 231 33.78 -42.57 16.39
C GLY A 231 33.44 -43.94 16.99
N GLN A 232 33.21 -44.97 16.17
CA GLN A 232 33.10 -46.35 16.66
C GLN A 232 34.44 -47.08 16.53
N ALA A 233 34.87 -47.77 17.58
CA ALA A 233 36.07 -48.59 17.56
C ALA A 233 35.86 -49.78 16.61
N GLN A 234 36.59 -49.81 15.49
CA GLN A 234 36.55 -50.93 14.57
C GLN A 234 37.30 -52.14 15.15
N PRO A 235 36.72 -53.35 15.16
CA PRO A 235 37.46 -54.55 15.51
C PRO A 235 38.43 -54.88 14.37
N GLY A 236 39.73 -54.59 14.54
CA GLY A 236 40.78 -55.17 13.69
C GLY A 236 41.87 -54.27 13.13
N GLN A 237 42.03 -53.01 13.56
CA GLN A 237 43.26 -52.25 13.29
C GLN A 237 44.22 -52.39 14.48
N GLU A 238 45.01 -53.48 14.47
CA GLU A 238 46.24 -53.55 15.25
C GLU A 238 47.31 -52.69 14.57
N GLY A 239 48.05 -51.93 15.38
CA GLY A 239 49.15 -51.07 14.94
C GLY A 239 50.49 -51.78 14.76
#